data_AF-A0A2D9DKB9-F1
#
_entry.id   AF-A0A2D9DKB9-F1
#
_cell.length_a   1.000
_cell.length_b   1.000
_cell.length_c   1.000
_cell.angle_alpha   90.00
_cell.angle_beta   90.00
_cell.angle_gamma   90.00
#
_symmetry.space_group_name_H-M   'P 1'
#
loop_
_entity.id
_entity.type
_entity.pdbx_description
1 polymer ?
#
loop_
_entity_poly.entity_id
_entity_poly.type
_entity_poly.pdbx_seq_one_letter_code
_entity_poly.pdbx_strand_id
1 'polypeptide(L)'
;KASTMKSGIEYMTFLADWYTENSKNGIGFFQIGGGIAGDFPICVVPMLYQDLERTDTPFWSYFCQISDSTTSYGSYSGAVPNEKITWGKLDINTPKHIIESDATIVAPLIFAYLLDM
;
A
#
# COMPACT_ATOMS: atom_id res chain seq x y z
N LYS A 1 -13.64 2.70 26.12
CA LYS A 1 -15.04 2.41 25.71
C LYS A 1 -14.94 1.39 24.58
N ALA A 2 -15.60 0.23 24.68
CA ALA A 2 -15.57 -0.75 23.59
C ALA A 2 -16.18 -0.12 22.32
N SER A 3 -15.49 -0.21 21.19
CA SER A 3 -15.91 0.28 19.87
C SER A 3 -15.92 -0.90 18.89
N THR A 4 -16.90 -0.93 17.98
CA THR A 4 -16.97 -1.93 16.91
C THR A 4 -15.96 -1.67 15.79
N MET A 5 -15.46 -0.44 15.67
CA MET A 5 -14.41 -0.06 14.73
C MET A 5 -13.17 0.42 15.48
N LYS A 6 -11.99 -0.01 15.02
CA LYS A 6 -10.70 0.51 15.47
C LYS A 6 -10.61 2.00 15.13
N SER A 7 -10.14 2.79 16.07
CA SER A 7 -9.68 4.16 15.80
C SER A 7 -8.44 4.14 14.90
N GLY A 8 -8.10 5.29 14.31
CA GLY A 8 -6.91 5.40 13.46
C GLY A 8 -5.64 4.94 14.16
N ILE A 9 -5.45 5.31 15.43
CA ILE A 9 -4.28 4.89 16.22
C ILE A 9 -4.27 3.37 16.40
N GLU A 10 -5.39 2.79 16.86
CA GLU A 10 -5.48 1.33 17.05
C GLU A 10 -5.25 0.56 15.75
N TYR A 11 -5.69 1.11 14.61
CA TYR A 11 -5.46 0.50 13.31
C TYR A 11 -4.01 0.61 12.85
N MET A 12 -3.38 1.78 13.03
CA MET A 12 -1.96 1.98 12.70
C MET A 12 -1.06 1.10 13.55
N THR A 13 -1.29 1.02 14.87
CA THR A 13 -0.52 0.14 15.76
C THR A 13 -0.67 -1.32 15.32
N PHE A 14 -1.89 -1.77 15.05
CA PHE A 14 -2.13 -3.12 14.55
C PHE A 14 -1.38 -3.41 13.24
N LEU A 15 -1.42 -2.50 12.28
CA LEU A 15 -0.73 -2.68 10.99
C LEU A 15 0.79 -2.66 11.15
N ALA A 16 1.33 -1.82 12.04
CA ALA A 16 2.75 -1.73 12.32
C ALA A 16 3.30 -3.02 12.94
N ASP A 17 2.59 -3.58 13.92
CA ASP A 17 2.93 -4.86 14.54
C ASP A 17 2.84 -5.99 13.51
N TRP A 18 1.73 -6.06 12.78
CA TRP A 18 1.53 -7.07 11.73
C TRP A 18 2.63 -7.00 10.66
N TYR A 19 2.98 -5.80 10.19
CA TYR A 19 4.02 -5.65 9.17
C TYR A 19 5.39 -6.09 9.69
N THR A 20 5.75 -5.69 10.91
CA THR A 20 7.02 -6.07 11.56
C THR A 20 7.16 -7.59 11.68
N GLU A 21 6.07 -8.29 12.01
CA GLU A 21 6.08 -9.74 12.20
C GLU A 21 6.14 -10.53 10.88
N ASN A 22 5.56 -9.99 9.81
CA ASN A 22 5.31 -10.75 8.56
C ASN A 22 6.24 -10.36 7.40
N SER A 23 6.93 -9.22 7.46
CA SER A 23 7.64 -8.65 6.31
C SER A 23 8.98 -9.29 5.96
N LYS A 24 9.47 -10.26 6.74
CA LYS A 24 10.79 -10.89 6.54
C LYS A 24 11.00 -11.51 5.16
N ASN A 25 9.94 -12.07 4.57
CA ASN A 25 9.98 -12.68 3.22
C ASN A 25 9.50 -11.73 2.11
N GLY A 26 9.33 -10.45 2.44
CA GLY A 26 8.73 -9.46 1.58
C GLY A 26 7.19 -9.52 1.59
N ILE A 27 6.56 -8.35 1.49
CA ILE A 27 5.10 -8.21 1.38
C ILE A 27 4.79 -7.31 0.20
N GLY A 28 3.88 -7.75 -0.66
CA GLY A 28 3.32 -6.95 -1.74
C GLY A 28 2.12 -6.12 -1.30
N PHE A 29 2.03 -4.90 -1.80
CA PHE A 29 0.91 -3.99 -1.59
C PHE A 29 0.04 -3.94 -2.85
N PHE A 30 -1.11 -4.61 -2.81
CA PHE A 30 -2.09 -4.63 -3.91
C PHE A 30 -3.29 -3.74 -3.56
N GLN A 31 -3.35 -2.57 -4.19
CA GLN A 31 -4.32 -1.53 -3.91
C GLN A 31 -5.46 -1.56 -4.95
N ILE A 32 -6.70 -1.56 -4.46
CA ILE A 32 -7.89 -1.46 -5.29
C ILE A 32 -8.56 -0.11 -4.98
N GLY A 33 -8.56 0.78 -5.96
CA GLY A 33 -8.98 2.17 -5.80
C GLY A 33 -7.89 3.07 -5.20
N GLY A 34 -8.32 4.18 -4.62
CA GLY A 34 -7.48 5.21 -4.03
C GLY A 34 -7.85 5.55 -2.57
N GLY A 35 -7.50 6.76 -2.16
CA GLY A 35 -7.88 7.32 -0.87
C GLY A 35 -7.28 6.63 0.35
N ILE A 36 -7.94 6.84 1.49
CA ILE A 36 -7.44 6.41 2.81
C ILE A 36 -7.19 4.91 2.90
N ALA A 37 -7.92 4.10 2.13
CA ALA A 37 -7.76 2.64 2.10
C ALA A 37 -6.39 2.21 1.56
N GLY A 38 -5.79 2.97 0.64
CA GLY A 38 -4.43 2.75 0.15
C GLY A 38 -3.38 3.54 0.94
N ASP A 39 -3.64 4.84 1.15
CA ASP A 39 -2.65 5.76 1.71
C ASP A 39 -2.33 5.49 3.18
N PHE A 40 -3.34 5.12 3.98
CA PHE A 40 -3.13 4.89 5.40
C PHE A 40 -2.21 3.68 5.67
N PRO A 41 -2.51 2.47 5.15
CA PRO A 41 -1.66 1.31 5.41
C PRO A 41 -0.30 1.36 4.71
N ILE A 42 -0.16 1.96 3.53
CA ILE A 42 1.16 2.01 2.87
C ILE A 42 2.17 2.88 3.63
N CYS A 43 1.68 3.85 4.43
CA CYS A 43 2.50 4.71 5.28
C CYS A 43 3.05 4.02 6.54
N VAL A 44 2.69 2.76 6.80
CA VAL A 44 3.27 1.98 7.92
C VAL A 44 4.79 1.87 7.80
N VAL A 45 5.30 1.58 6.59
CA VAL A 45 6.73 1.44 6.33
C VAL A 45 7.51 2.73 6.59
N PRO A 46 7.17 3.89 5.99
CA PRO A 46 7.92 5.12 6.28
C PRO A 46 7.76 5.57 7.73
N MET A 47 6.63 5.31 8.39
CA MET A 47 6.49 5.59 9.82
C MET A 47 7.44 4.72 10.66
N LEU A 48 7.54 3.43 10.40
CA LEU A 48 8.49 2.54 11.08
C LEU A 48 9.95 2.93 10.81
N TYR A 49 10.29 3.17 9.54
CA TYR A 49 11.66 3.40 9.11
C TYR A 49 12.17 4.82 9.44
N GLN A 50 11.39 5.85 9.15
CA GLN A 50 11.80 7.25 9.25
C GLN A 50 11.39 7.86 10.60
N ASP A 51 10.13 7.69 11.02
CA ASP A 51 9.63 8.35 12.24
C ASP A 51 10.07 7.61 13.51
N LEU A 52 10.09 6.27 13.47
CA LEU A 52 10.50 5.40 14.59
C LEU A 52 11.94 4.89 14.47
N GLU A 53 12.67 5.32 13.45
CA GLU A 53 14.09 5.01 13.20
C GLU A 53 14.41 3.49 13.16
N ARG A 54 13.41 2.64 12.85
CA ARG A 54 13.61 1.19 12.66
C ARG A 54 14.14 0.93 11.26
N THR A 55 15.40 1.30 11.05
CA THR A 55 16.08 1.28 9.74
C THR A 55 16.28 -0.12 9.13
N ASP A 56 16.02 -1.18 9.89
CA ASP A 56 15.94 -2.57 9.42
C ASP A 56 14.57 -2.95 8.83
N THR A 57 13.58 -2.04 8.91
CA THR A 57 12.25 -2.26 8.33
C THR A 57 12.34 -2.41 6.81
N PRO A 58 11.94 -3.55 6.23
CA PRO A 58 11.94 -3.73 4.79
C PRO A 58 10.90 -2.84 4.11
N PHE A 59 11.20 -2.36 2.91
CA PHE A 59 10.21 -1.69 2.06
C PHE A 59 9.20 -2.69 1.48
N TRP A 60 8.04 -2.19 1.06
CA TRP A 60 7.07 -3.02 0.34
C TRP A 60 7.74 -3.62 -0.90
N SER A 61 7.64 -4.94 -1.06
CA SER A 61 8.41 -5.69 -2.04
C SER A 61 7.74 -5.77 -3.41
N TYR A 62 6.49 -5.32 -3.51
CA TYR A 62 5.71 -5.21 -4.73
C TYR A 62 4.65 -4.13 -4.55
N PHE A 63 4.30 -3.42 -5.62
CA PHE A 63 3.18 -2.49 -5.63
C PHE A 63 2.31 -2.68 -6.89
N CYS A 64 1.01 -2.76 -6.72
CA CYS A 64 0.07 -2.63 -7.82
C CYS A 64 -1.12 -1.81 -7.37
N GLN A 65 -1.59 -0.91 -8.23
CA GLN A 65 -2.80 -0.13 -7.99
C GLN A 65 -3.73 -0.23 -9.18
N ILE A 66 -5.00 -0.57 -8.91
CA ILE A 66 -6.09 -0.37 -9.86
C ILE A 66 -6.77 0.95 -9.49
N SER A 67 -6.81 1.93 -10.39
CA SER A 67 -7.48 3.20 -10.14
C SER A 67 -7.96 3.79 -11.46
N ASP A 68 -9.07 4.52 -11.46
CA ASP A 68 -9.54 5.32 -12.59
C ASP A 68 -9.01 6.77 -12.55
N SER A 69 -8.28 7.12 -11.50
CA SER A 69 -7.72 8.46 -11.33
C SER A 69 -6.54 8.70 -12.26
N THR A 70 -6.60 9.75 -13.07
CA THR A 70 -5.43 10.25 -13.78
C THR A 70 -4.50 11.02 -12.85
N THR A 71 -3.20 10.98 -13.14
CA THR A 71 -2.20 11.84 -12.49
C THR A 71 -2.56 13.30 -12.76
N SER A 72 -3.27 13.95 -11.84
CA SER A 72 -3.63 15.37 -11.92
C SER A 72 -2.90 16.18 -10.84
N TYR A 73 -3.46 17.31 -10.38
CA TYR A 73 -2.87 18.35 -9.52
C TYR A 73 -2.36 17.89 -8.12
N GLY A 74 -1.46 16.92 -8.04
CA GLY A 74 -0.87 16.45 -6.77
C GLY A 74 -1.81 15.60 -5.91
N SER A 75 -2.74 14.86 -6.52
CA SER A 75 -3.59 13.92 -5.79
C SER A 75 -2.81 12.70 -5.30
N TYR A 76 -2.89 12.39 -4.01
CA TYR A 76 -2.32 11.16 -3.42
C TYR A 76 -2.85 9.88 -4.10
N SER A 77 -4.12 9.90 -4.56
CA SER A 77 -4.76 8.73 -5.18
C SER A 77 -4.23 8.40 -6.58
N GLY A 78 -3.66 9.39 -7.27
CA GLY A 78 -3.02 9.25 -8.58
C GLY A 78 -1.51 9.48 -8.55
N ALA A 79 -0.88 9.47 -7.37
CA ALA A 79 0.55 9.72 -7.22
C ALA A 79 1.37 8.68 -8.00
N VAL A 80 2.22 9.16 -8.91
CA VAL A 80 3.07 8.29 -9.73
C VAL A 80 3.99 7.44 -8.84
N PRO A 81 4.42 6.24 -9.30
CA PRO A 81 5.20 5.34 -8.47
C PRO A 81 6.54 5.93 -7.98
N ASN A 82 7.10 6.91 -8.71
CA ASN A 82 8.31 7.61 -8.29
C ASN A 82 8.12 8.40 -6.99
N GLU A 83 6.94 8.97 -6.74
CA GLU A 83 6.65 9.67 -5.49
C GLU A 83 6.67 8.69 -4.30
N LYS A 84 6.21 7.45 -4.51
CA LYS A 84 6.24 6.41 -3.46
C LYS A 84 7.67 5.99 -3.09
N ILE A 85 8.63 6.10 -4.03
CA ILE A 85 10.05 5.87 -3.74
C ILE A 85 10.62 7.02 -2.91
N THR A 86 10.33 8.28 -3.25
CA THR A 86 10.86 9.42 -2.49
C THR A 86 10.38 9.46 -1.04
N TRP A 87 9.18 8.95 -0.78
CA TRP A 87 8.65 8.80 0.58
C TRP A 87 9.16 7.56 1.33
N GLY A 88 10.04 6.74 0.75
CA GLY A 88 10.54 5.52 1.39
C GLY A 88 9.46 4.44 1.57
N LYS A 89 8.43 4.45 0.73
CA LYS A 89 7.41 3.37 0.71
C LYS A 89 7.91 2.18 -0.13
N LEU A 90 8.61 2.46 -1.21
CA LEU A 90 9.12 1.46 -2.16
C LEU A 90 10.63 1.65 -2.40
N ASP A 91 11.36 0.56 -2.63
CA ASP A 91 12.71 0.63 -3.20
C ASP A 91 12.64 1.02 -4.68
N ILE A 92 13.71 1.62 -5.23
CA ILE A 92 13.85 1.95 -6.65
C ILE A 92 13.61 0.74 -7.56
N ASN A 93 14.06 -0.44 -7.12
CA ASN A 93 13.95 -1.70 -7.87
C ASN A 93 12.65 -2.46 -7.63
N THR A 94 11.77 -1.96 -6.74
CA THR A 94 10.50 -2.62 -6.44
C THR A 94 9.64 -2.72 -7.70
N PRO A 95 9.15 -3.92 -8.08
CA PRO A 95 8.17 -4.09 -9.14
C PRO A 95 6.90 -3.31 -8.80
N LYS A 96 6.50 -2.43 -9.71
CA LYS A 96 5.41 -1.47 -9.48
C LYS A 96 4.56 -1.28 -10.73
N HIS A 97 3.25 -1.45 -10.58
CA HIS A 97 2.29 -1.39 -11.69
C HIS A 97 1.11 -0.49 -11.33
N ILE A 98 0.61 0.25 -12.31
CA ILE A 98 -0.64 1.00 -12.20
C ILE A 98 -1.53 0.55 -13.36
N ILE A 99 -2.76 0.19 -13.03
CA ILE A 99 -3.80 -0.18 -13.96
C ILE A 99 -4.84 0.93 -13.93
N GLU A 100 -4.86 1.73 -15.00
CA GLU A 100 -5.84 2.79 -15.18
C GLU A 100 -7.18 2.21 -15.67
N SER A 101 -8.03 1.78 -14.75
CA SER A 101 -9.33 1.16 -15.06
C SER A 101 -10.25 1.08 -13.84
N ASP A 102 -11.52 0.77 -14.08
CA ASP A 102 -12.48 0.46 -13.02
C ASP A 102 -12.13 -0.88 -12.36
N ALA A 103 -12.04 -0.87 -11.03
CA ALA A 103 -11.75 -2.04 -10.21
C ALA A 103 -12.73 -3.20 -10.42
N THR A 104 -14.00 -2.90 -10.68
CA THR A 104 -15.06 -3.91 -10.90
C THR A 104 -14.87 -4.69 -12.20
N ILE A 105 -14.09 -4.15 -13.15
CA ILE A 105 -13.72 -4.85 -14.38
C ILE A 105 -12.44 -5.66 -14.18
N VAL A 106 -11.38 -5.02 -13.66
CA VAL A 106 -10.04 -5.61 -13.68
C VAL A 106 -9.77 -6.53 -12.49
N ALA A 107 -10.23 -6.20 -11.27
CA ALA A 107 -9.92 -7.02 -10.10
C ALA A 107 -10.44 -8.46 -10.23
N PRO A 108 -11.68 -8.72 -10.72
CA PRO A 108 -12.15 -10.08 -10.94
C PRO A 108 -11.29 -10.87 -11.95
N LEU A 109 -10.81 -10.23 -13.02
CA LEU A 109 -9.97 -10.88 -14.02
C LEU A 109 -8.60 -11.29 -13.46
N ILE A 110 -7.98 -10.40 -12.67
CA ILE A 110 -6.71 -10.69 -11.99
C ILE A 110 -6.89 -11.84 -11.00
N PHE A 111 -7.94 -11.80 -10.18
CA PHE A 111 -8.19 -12.85 -9.20
C PHE A 111 -8.54 -14.19 -9.86
N ALA A 112 -9.30 -14.19 -10.95
CA ALA A 112 -9.58 -15.40 -11.70
C ALA A 112 -8.28 -16.07 -12.21
N TYR A 113 -7.36 -15.26 -12.74
CA TYR A 113 -6.08 -15.78 -13.23
C TYR A 113 -5.13 -16.23 -12.11
N LEU A 114 -5.08 -15.51 -10.98
CA LEU A 114 -4.14 -15.81 -9.89
C LEU A 114 -4.63 -16.92 -8.94
N LEU A 115 -5.94 -17.07 -8.78
CA LEU A 115 -6.54 -18.00 -7.83
C LEU A 115 -7.12 -19.25 -8.51
N ASP A 116 -6.87 -19.44 -9.81
CA ASP A 116 -7.42 -20.54 -10.62
C ASP A 116 -8.95 -20.71 -10.47
N MET A 117 -9.69 -19.60 -10.55
CA MET A 117 -11.17 -19.59 -10.41
C MET A 117 -11.91 -19.83 -11.72
#